data_AF-A0A6P0XPW5-F1
#
_entry.id   AF-A0A6P0XPW5-F1
#
_cell.length_a   1.000
_cell.length_b   1.000
_cell.length_c   1.000
_cell.angle_alpha   90.00
_cell.angle_beta   90.00
_cell.angle_gamma   90.00
#
_symmetry.space_group_name_H-M   'P 1'
#
loop_
_entity.id
_entity.type
_entity.pdbx_description
1 polymer ?
#
loop_
_entity_poly.entity_id
_entity_poly.type
_entity_poly.pdbx_seq_one_letter_code
_entity_poly.pdbx_strand_id
1 'polypeptide(L)'
;MPSVQAARKSQLNLPPGPKGYLLFQLAQLQHQPIEYFGQIWQKYGDLVRLPIMPGLTLHLASHPDHAEHILSSHQERYGKPDLFLKSMNLLQGQGLFSSEGEVWLRQRRLMQPAFHQKQLVKLHNVILDCVESLLREWLEKPNVK
;
A
#
# COMPACT_ATOMS: atom_id res chain seq x y z
N MET A 1 -50.18 0.12 -3.95
CA MET A 1 -49.09 -0.41 -3.08
C MET A 1 -48.35 -1.49 -3.86
N PRO A 2 -47.27 -1.18 -4.60
CA PRO A 2 -46.51 -2.19 -5.29
C PRO A 2 -45.43 -2.80 -4.38
N SER A 3 -45.53 -4.12 -4.29
CA SER A 3 -44.61 -5.10 -3.71
C SER A 3 -43.12 -4.73 -3.78
N VAL A 4 -42.46 -4.74 -2.62
CA VAL A 4 -41.01 -4.78 -2.48
C VAL A 4 -40.50 -6.09 -3.10
N GLN A 5 -39.97 -6.02 -4.32
CA GLN A 5 -39.24 -7.13 -4.91
C GLN A 5 -37.97 -7.35 -4.08
N ALA A 6 -37.90 -8.49 -3.41
CA ALA A 6 -36.73 -8.95 -2.67
C ALA A 6 -35.52 -9.00 -3.62
N ALA A 7 -34.49 -8.22 -3.30
CA ALA A 7 -33.23 -8.20 -4.02
C ALA A 7 -32.66 -9.63 -4.11
N ARG A 8 -32.50 -10.11 -5.33
CA ARG A 8 -31.89 -11.40 -5.67
C ARG A 8 -30.45 -11.40 -5.14
N LYS A 9 -30.15 -12.19 -4.10
CA LYS A 9 -28.76 -12.43 -3.66
C LYS A 9 -28.00 -13.04 -4.84
N SER A 10 -27.21 -12.23 -5.55
CA SER A 10 -26.21 -12.76 -6.48
C SER A 10 -25.27 -13.66 -5.70
N GLN A 11 -25.14 -14.93 -6.09
CA GLN A 11 -24.05 -15.77 -5.60
C GLN A 11 -22.75 -15.06 -5.99
N LEU A 12 -22.11 -14.39 -5.04
CA LEU A 12 -20.83 -13.75 -5.27
C LEU A 12 -19.82 -14.86 -5.46
N ASN A 13 -19.42 -15.12 -6.70
CA ASN A 13 -18.30 -15.99 -7.01
C ASN A 13 -17.06 -15.37 -6.37
N LEU A 14 -16.64 -15.94 -5.24
CA LEU A 14 -15.46 -15.46 -4.54
C LEU A 14 -14.22 -15.79 -5.39
N PRO A 15 -13.23 -14.89 -5.44
CA PRO A 15 -11.98 -15.17 -6.13
C PRO A 15 -11.32 -16.44 -5.57
N PRO A 16 -10.64 -17.23 -6.42
CA PRO A 16 -9.93 -18.43 -5.99
C PRO A 16 -8.81 -18.07 -5.00
N GLY A 17 -8.35 -19.05 -4.23
CA GLY A 17 -7.24 -18.85 -3.31
C GLY A 17 -6.88 -20.08 -2.48
N PRO A 18 -5.72 -20.04 -1.80
CA PRO A 18 -5.28 -21.13 -0.94
C PRO A 18 -6.28 -21.39 0.19
N LYS A 19 -6.44 -22.67 0.53
CA LYS A 19 -7.23 -23.08 1.69
C LYS A 19 -6.41 -22.80 2.95
N GLY A 20 -7.06 -22.28 3.99
CA GLY A 20 -6.46 -21.98 5.28
C GLY A 20 -6.12 -20.51 5.48
N TYR A 21 -5.45 -20.22 6.60
CA TYR A 21 -5.10 -18.86 7.02
C TYR A 21 -3.64 -18.54 6.72
N LEU A 22 -3.38 -17.33 6.19
CA LEU A 22 -2.05 -16.82 5.88
C LEU A 22 -1.15 -16.77 7.12
N LEU A 23 -1.73 -16.63 8.32
CA LEU A 23 -0.99 -16.64 9.58
C LEU A 23 -0.09 -17.88 9.74
N PHE A 24 -0.51 -19.04 9.20
CA PHE A 24 0.28 -20.28 9.26
C PHE A 24 1.43 -20.32 8.24
N GLN A 25 1.47 -19.38 7.31
CA GLN A 25 2.47 -19.29 6.23
C GLN A 25 3.42 -18.09 6.45
N LEU A 26 3.35 -17.45 7.62
CA LEU A 26 4.14 -16.26 7.95
C LEU A 26 5.66 -16.48 7.87
N ALA A 27 6.16 -17.66 8.27
CA ALA A 27 7.59 -17.95 8.21
C ALA A 27 8.13 -17.86 6.77
N GLN A 28 7.40 -18.42 5.80
CA GLN A 28 7.76 -18.33 4.38
C GLN A 28 7.64 -16.90 3.86
N LEU A 29 6.57 -16.19 4.23
CA LEU A 29 6.37 -14.79 3.89
C LEU A 29 7.48 -13.85 4.41
N GLN A 30 8.03 -14.11 5.60
CA GLN A 30 9.08 -13.28 6.17
C GLN A 30 10.41 -13.40 5.43
N HIS A 31 10.73 -14.59 4.91
CA HIS A 31 11.99 -14.82 4.20
C HIS A 31 11.90 -14.47 2.71
N GLN A 32 10.78 -14.75 2.06
CA GLN A 32 10.62 -14.59 0.60
C GLN A 32 9.22 -14.08 0.21
N PRO A 33 8.86 -12.84 0.58
CA PRO A 33 7.51 -12.32 0.38
C PRO A 33 7.13 -12.21 -1.11
N ILE A 34 8.04 -11.71 -1.94
CA ILE A 34 7.79 -11.50 -3.38
C ILE A 34 7.57 -12.83 -4.09
N GLU A 35 8.43 -13.81 -3.81
CA GLU A 35 8.34 -15.14 -4.42
C GLU A 35 7.05 -15.85 -4.04
N TYR A 36 6.66 -15.77 -2.77
CA TYR A 36 5.41 -16.34 -2.28
C TYR A 36 4.17 -15.77 -3.01
N PHE A 37 4.07 -14.43 -3.13
CA PHE A 37 2.95 -13.82 -3.86
C PHE A 37 3.02 -14.12 -5.37
N GLY A 38 4.22 -14.23 -5.95
CA GLY A 38 4.41 -14.65 -7.34
C GLY A 38 3.88 -16.07 -7.59
N GLN A 39 4.19 -17.02 -6.70
CA GLN A 39 3.68 -18.39 -6.78
C GLN A 39 2.15 -18.45 -6.64
N ILE A 40 1.58 -17.63 -5.74
CA ILE A 40 0.12 -17.52 -5.59
C ILE A 40 -0.53 -17.01 -6.87
N TRP A 41 0.00 -15.94 -7.46
CA TRP A 41 -0.51 -15.36 -8.69
C TRP A 41 -0.44 -16.37 -9.85
N GLN A 42 0.70 -17.05 -10.03
CA GLN A 42 0.84 -18.09 -11.05
C GLN A 42 -0.15 -19.24 -10.89
N LYS A 43 -0.53 -19.58 -9.64
CA LYS A 43 -1.41 -20.72 -9.34
C LYS A 43 -2.90 -20.40 -9.41
N TYR A 44 -3.30 -19.21 -8.94
CA TYR A 44 -4.72 -18.86 -8.77
C TYR A 44 -5.18 -17.73 -9.72
N GLY A 45 -4.25 -17.13 -10.48
CA GLY A 45 -4.54 -16.08 -11.46
C GLY A 45 -4.56 -14.68 -10.84
N ASP A 46 -5.20 -13.77 -11.56
CA ASP A 46 -5.03 -12.33 -11.38
C ASP A 46 -5.74 -11.69 -10.19
N LEU A 47 -6.72 -12.39 -9.62
CA LEU A 47 -7.41 -11.97 -8.41
C LEU A 47 -7.51 -13.14 -7.44
N VAL A 48 -6.82 -13.02 -6.31
CA VAL A 48 -6.71 -14.10 -5.33
C VAL A 48 -7.24 -13.65 -3.98
N ARG A 49 -8.04 -14.51 -3.34
CA ARG A 49 -8.52 -14.32 -1.98
C ARG A 49 -7.62 -15.03 -0.97
N LEU A 50 -7.07 -14.29 -0.02
CA LEU A 50 -6.12 -14.76 0.99
C LEU A 50 -6.68 -14.49 2.40
N PRO A 51 -7.39 -15.43 3.03
CA PRO A 51 -7.81 -15.29 4.42
C PRO A 51 -6.58 -15.17 5.33
N ILE A 52 -6.44 -14.08 6.10
CA ILE A 52 -5.30 -13.92 7.02
C ILE A 52 -5.60 -14.61 8.35
N MET A 53 -6.78 -14.33 8.90
CA MET A 53 -7.31 -14.88 10.15
C MET A 53 -8.85 -14.73 10.15
N PRO A 54 -9.60 -15.32 11.09
CA PRO A 54 -11.05 -15.11 11.15
C PRO A 54 -11.41 -13.62 11.15
N GLY A 55 -12.23 -13.19 10.18
CA GLY A 55 -12.65 -11.80 10.04
C GLY A 55 -11.71 -10.87 9.26
N LEU A 56 -10.50 -11.32 8.87
CA LEU A 56 -9.56 -10.53 8.07
C LEU A 56 -9.14 -11.27 6.80
N THR A 57 -9.41 -10.67 5.64
CA THR A 57 -9.08 -11.24 4.33
C THR A 57 -8.28 -10.22 3.51
N LEU A 58 -7.18 -10.67 2.92
CA LEU A 58 -6.41 -9.93 1.93
C LEU A 58 -6.85 -10.37 0.53
N HIS A 59 -6.89 -9.42 -0.40
CA HIS A 59 -7.08 -9.68 -1.82
C HIS A 59 -5.82 -9.27 -2.58
N LEU A 60 -5.24 -10.21 -3.33
CA LEU A 60 -4.13 -9.94 -4.23
C LEU A 60 -4.71 -9.68 -5.62
N ALA A 61 -4.53 -8.46 -6.12
CA ALA A 61 -4.96 -8.04 -7.45
C ALA A 61 -3.71 -7.73 -8.29
N SER A 62 -3.44 -8.56 -9.30
CA SER A 62 -2.18 -8.51 -10.06
C SER A 62 -2.34 -8.02 -11.50
N HIS A 63 -3.57 -7.98 -12.03
CA HIS A 63 -3.84 -7.46 -13.37
C HIS A 63 -3.85 -5.91 -13.39
N PRO A 64 -3.29 -5.26 -14.43
CA PRO A 64 -3.25 -3.80 -14.55
C PRO A 64 -4.65 -3.15 -14.42
N ASP A 65 -5.68 -3.70 -15.06
CA ASP A 65 -7.05 -3.20 -14.94
C ASP A 65 -7.57 -3.21 -13.50
N HIS A 66 -7.15 -4.18 -12.68
CA HIS A 66 -7.54 -4.24 -11.28
C HIS A 66 -6.79 -3.18 -10.47
N ALA A 67 -5.52 -2.96 -10.78
CA ALA A 67 -4.73 -1.90 -10.17
C ALA A 67 -5.30 -0.52 -10.51
N GLU A 68 -5.68 -0.27 -11.77
CA GLU A 68 -6.36 0.96 -12.19
C GLU A 68 -7.73 1.11 -11.49
N HIS A 69 -8.49 0.02 -11.39
CA HIS A 69 -9.77 0.01 -10.69
C HIS A 69 -9.62 0.44 -9.24
N ILE A 70 -8.68 -0.18 -8.51
CA ILE A 70 -8.51 -0.01 -7.07
C ILE A 70 -7.79 1.30 -6.74
N LEU A 71 -6.74 1.65 -7.47
CA LEU A 71 -5.83 2.75 -7.12
C LEU A 71 -6.18 4.07 -7.82
N SER A 72 -7.06 4.07 -8.81
CA SER A 72 -7.40 5.27 -9.58
C SER A 72 -8.90 5.47 -9.74
N SER A 73 -9.56 4.67 -10.58
CA SER A 73 -10.93 4.96 -11.02
C SER A 73 -11.99 4.82 -9.94
N HIS A 74 -11.74 3.99 -8.92
CA HIS A 74 -12.65 3.76 -7.81
C HIS A 74 -11.96 3.81 -6.44
N GLN A 75 -10.87 4.58 -6.34
CA GLN A 75 -10.05 4.68 -5.11
C GLN A 75 -10.87 5.04 -3.87
N GLU A 76 -11.96 5.80 -4.02
CA GLU A 76 -12.85 6.20 -2.92
C GLU A 76 -13.56 5.02 -2.25
N ARG A 77 -13.63 3.87 -2.93
CA ARG A 77 -14.20 2.62 -2.38
C ARG A 77 -13.19 1.81 -1.58
N TYR A 78 -11.90 2.16 -1.67
CA TYR A 78 -10.80 1.40 -1.10
C TYR A 78 -10.00 2.29 -0.12
N GLY A 79 -10.44 2.34 1.14
CA GLY A 79 -9.71 3.02 2.20
C GLY A 79 -8.56 2.18 2.75
N LYS A 80 -7.54 2.84 3.36
CA LYS A 80 -6.55 2.12 4.16
C LYS A 80 -7.26 1.36 5.30
N PRO A 81 -6.79 0.15 5.67
CA PRO A 81 -7.41 -0.63 6.73
C PRO A 81 -7.48 0.13 8.06
N ASP A 82 -8.61 0.03 8.78
CA ASP A 82 -8.78 0.69 10.09
C ASP A 82 -7.68 0.31 11.09
N LEU A 83 -7.26 -0.95 11.09
CA LEU A 83 -6.15 -1.43 11.93
C LEU A 83 -4.87 -0.66 11.63
N PHE A 84 -4.57 -0.44 10.34
CA PHE A 84 -3.42 0.33 9.91
C PHE A 84 -3.53 1.80 10.34
N LEU A 85 -4.68 2.45 10.11
CA LEU A 85 -4.89 3.85 10.46
C LEU A 85 -4.79 4.08 11.98
N LYS A 86 -5.38 3.20 12.79
CA LYS A 86 -5.29 3.28 14.26
C LYS A 86 -3.85 3.16 14.75
N SER A 87 -3.11 2.18 14.26
CA SER A 87 -1.69 2.00 14.62
C SER A 87 -0.83 3.20 14.21
N MET A 88 -1.02 3.73 13.00
CA MET A 88 -0.22 4.86 12.52
C MET A 88 -0.58 6.18 13.23
N ASN A 89 -1.87 6.40 13.53
CA ASN A 89 -2.30 7.57 14.30
C ASN A 89 -1.71 7.59 15.72
N LEU A 90 -1.54 6.42 16.35
CA LEU A 90 -0.88 6.33 17.66
C LEU A 90 0.61 6.67 17.61
N LEU A 91 1.30 6.29 16.53
CA LEU A 91 2.74 6.51 16.39
C LEU A 91 3.10 7.93 15.94
N GLN A 92 2.34 8.51 15.02
CA GLN A 92 2.73 9.71 14.28
C GLN A 92 1.66 10.83 14.31
N GLY A 93 0.53 10.61 14.98
CA GLY A 93 -0.61 11.53 14.93
C GLY A 93 -1.29 11.54 13.57
N GLN A 94 -2.08 12.58 13.29
CA GLN A 94 -2.79 12.76 12.02
C GLN A 94 -1.87 13.45 10.99
N GLY A 95 -1.13 12.65 10.23
CA GLY A 95 -0.27 13.09 9.13
C GLY A 95 -0.76 12.57 7.77
N LEU A 96 -0.02 12.93 6.71
CA LEU A 96 -0.38 12.58 5.33
C LEU A 96 -0.45 11.05 5.09
N PHE A 97 0.26 10.27 5.92
CA PHE A 97 0.28 8.81 5.85
C PHE A 97 -0.87 8.15 6.63
N SER A 98 -1.28 8.77 7.73
CA SER A 98 -2.25 8.24 8.70
C SER A 98 -3.66 8.85 8.59
N SER A 99 -3.85 9.77 7.63
CA SER A 99 -5.13 10.41 7.31
C SER A 99 -5.78 9.82 6.05
N GLU A 100 -7.11 9.98 5.96
CA GLU A 100 -7.94 9.60 4.81
C GLU A 100 -8.89 10.74 4.41
N GLY A 101 -9.48 10.63 3.22
CA GLY A 101 -10.54 11.51 2.74
C GLY A 101 -10.17 13.00 2.75
N GLU A 102 -11.09 13.84 3.23
CA GLU A 102 -10.94 15.30 3.25
C GLU A 102 -9.72 15.79 4.06
N VAL A 103 -9.41 15.13 5.17
CA VAL A 103 -8.24 15.48 6.00
C VAL A 103 -6.96 15.25 5.21
N TRP A 104 -6.84 14.09 4.56
CA TRP A 104 -5.73 13.77 3.68
C TRP A 104 -5.63 14.74 2.50
N LEU A 105 -6.75 15.03 1.82
CA LEU A 105 -6.80 15.95 0.68
C LEU A 105 -6.31 17.35 1.07
N ARG A 106 -6.76 17.88 2.21
CA ARG A 106 -6.33 19.18 2.72
C ARG A 106 -4.83 19.20 3.01
N GLN A 107 -4.31 18.21 3.72
CA GLN A 107 -2.88 18.10 4.02
C GLN A 107 -2.05 17.97 2.74
N ARG A 108 -2.50 17.16 1.78
CA ARG A 108 -1.84 16.98 0.48
C ARG A 108 -1.76 18.29 -0.28
N ARG A 109 -2.86 19.06 -0.36
CA ARG A 109 -2.88 20.36 -1.05
C ARG A 109 -1.92 21.36 -0.43
N LEU A 110 -1.78 21.36 0.90
CA LEU A 110 -0.83 22.24 1.60
C LEU A 110 0.63 21.84 1.32
N MET A 111 0.93 20.55 1.23
CA MET A 111 2.30 20.05 0.99
C MET A 111 2.72 20.09 -0.47
N GLN A 112 1.78 19.92 -1.41
CA GLN A 112 2.09 19.75 -2.84
C GLN A 112 2.97 20.85 -3.46
N PRO A 113 2.86 22.14 -3.09
CA PRO A 113 3.76 23.19 -3.60
C PRO A 113 5.25 22.97 -3.33
N ALA A 114 5.61 22.29 -2.22
CA ALA A 114 7.00 21.98 -1.90
C ALA A 114 7.61 20.96 -2.88
N PHE A 115 6.78 20.20 -3.59
CA PHE A 115 7.18 19.18 -4.57
C PHE A 115 7.00 19.65 -6.03
N HIS A 116 6.76 20.95 -6.26
CA HIS A 116 6.74 21.49 -7.62
C HIS A 116 8.13 21.45 -8.25
N GLN A 117 8.19 21.28 -9.57
CA GLN A 117 9.44 21.20 -10.32
C GLN A 117 10.42 22.34 -9.97
N LYS A 118 9.93 23.57 -9.82
CA LYS A 118 10.76 24.73 -9.43
C LYS A 118 11.42 24.57 -8.06
N GLN A 119 10.75 23.92 -7.11
CA GLN A 119 11.33 23.65 -5.79
C GLN A 119 12.28 22.45 -5.83
N LEU A 120 11.96 21.41 -6.61
CA LEU A 120 12.84 20.26 -6.81
C LEU A 120 14.19 20.68 -7.42
N VAL A 121 14.18 21.62 -8.38
CA VAL A 121 15.42 22.18 -8.96
C VAL A 121 16.27 22.89 -7.91
N LYS A 122 15.66 23.60 -6.95
CA LYS A 122 16.41 24.20 -5.85
C LYS A 122 16.96 23.16 -4.88
N LEU A 123 16.20 22.10 -4.64
CA LEU A 123 16.60 21.00 -3.77
C LEU A 123 17.80 20.22 -4.35
N HIS A 124 17.95 20.20 -5.66
CA HIS A 124 19.06 19.54 -6.34
C HIS A 124 20.43 19.95 -5.80
N ASN A 125 20.68 21.26 -5.66
CA ASN A 125 21.96 21.76 -5.16
C ASN A 125 22.20 21.33 -3.71
N VAL A 126 21.15 21.42 -2.87
CA VAL A 126 21.23 20.96 -1.47
C VAL A 126 21.56 19.47 -1.39
N ILE A 127 20.92 18.64 -2.24
CA ILE A 127 21.19 17.21 -2.29
C ILE A 127 22.65 16.96 -2.72
N LEU A 128 23.12 17.66 -3.77
CA LEU A 128 24.51 17.53 -4.22
C LEU A 128 25.50 17.90 -3.12
N ASP A 129 25.29 19.02 -2.43
CA ASP A 129 26.16 19.46 -1.33
C ASP A 129 26.22 18.41 -0.21
N CYS A 130 25.07 17.83 0.16
CA CYS A 130 25.01 16.75 1.15
C CYS A 130 25.77 15.50 0.69
N VAL A 131 25.59 15.11 -0.57
CA VAL A 131 26.26 13.93 -1.16
C VAL A 131 27.77 14.16 -1.23
N GLU A 132 28.22 15.33 -1.70
CA GLU A 132 29.64 15.66 -1.76
C GLU A 132 30.28 15.70 -0.37
N SER A 133 29.60 16.29 0.62
CA SER A 133 30.07 16.29 2.01
C SER A 133 30.21 14.88 2.56
N LEU A 134 29.23 14.01 2.30
CA LEU A 134 29.24 12.62 2.74
C LEU A 134 30.40 11.84 2.08
N LEU A 135 30.62 12.05 0.77
CA LEU A 135 31.71 11.40 0.04
C LEU A 135 33.09 11.85 0.53
N ARG A 136 33.27 13.15 0.81
CA ARG A 136 34.53 13.65 1.41
C ARG A 136 34.80 12.99 2.75
N GLU A 137 33.81 12.94 3.64
CA GLU A 137 33.94 12.28 4.93
C GLU A 137 34.34 10.80 4.78
N TRP A 138 33.75 10.08 3.84
CA TRP A 138 34.07 8.66 3.59
C TRP A 138 35.48 8.46 3.03
N LEU A 139 35.96 9.35 2.17
CA LEU A 139 37.32 9.28 1.61
C LEU A 139 38.39 9.66 2.62
N GLU A 140 38.07 10.55 3.57
CA GLU A 140 38.96 10.96 4.65
C GLU A 140 39.03 9.94 5.80
N LYS A 141 38.04 9.04 5.91
CA LYS A 141 38.09 7.96 6.90
C LYS A 141 39.19 6.96 6.53
N PRO A 142 40.20 6.74 7.41
CA PRO A 142 41.20 5.71 7.16
C PRO A 142 40.49 4.36 7.06
N ASN A 143 40.85 3.57 6.03
CA ASN A 143 40.35 2.21 5.86
C ASN A 143 40.54 1.44 7.17
N VAL A 144 39.44 1.19 7.87
CA VAL A 144 39.44 0.27 9.01
C VAL A 144 39.64 -1.11 8.41
N LYS A 145 40.84 -1.66 8.59
CA LYS A 145 41.18 -3.04 8.25
C LYS A 145 40.30 -4.03 9.01
#